data_AF-A0A9X7GB22-F1
#
_entry.id   AF-A0A9X7GB22-F1
#
_cell.length_a   1.000
_cell.length_b   1.000
_cell.length_c   1.000
_cell.angle_alpha   90.00
_cell.angle_beta   90.00
_cell.angle_gamma   90.00
#
_symmetry.space_group_name_H-M   'P 1'
#
loop_
_entity.id
_entity.type
_entity.pdbx_description
1 polymer ?
#
loop_
_entity_poly.entity_id
_entity_poly.type
_entity_poly.pdbx_seq_one_letter_code
_entity_poly.pdbx_strand_id
1 'polypeptide(L)'
;MNIIEYLREETNDFVTIEEYELTDLATSYNIRFLVDNRQLIYDYFDTHKLISLDNEEQYYDFLYLDYILKLEEYINDIPEDFGKPLKELIQYLNEDKEIITNGSIIKCLQSNYEQIFTLANRLSDRGSMKATLELMIKFYSGLKDSGIFQYLIREHTYFAFDNFEKLFDILKKNNQELLKLLMVDNLHKISWIRTINICDVVKILYKRKFDDIAKEIGRKVFENIVERYKHMEDEYSLQRDLKVVYDTLYLLRMNEAKELTLIIREIDEKVNKRIMETGQTFKYEFTTEPYRKWMEKNRKAVPFARYLTISHEMSEENLWVSFLIKSSISFKGSILHDIASTSSTNDYFTLSRKSQFDIFIDLHSSKLLYWFSKDELAEEFNNSLKVVIGSIFEILNHDSEFENLDNNIDDLINILREVVKNNEHGITLFNKLMYVISFLEKILRLVYVSIDSTVFFEKNITLGAIFGNGNNLNQVMLKVLGEHHLRWTRYYLLKDDNEVGLEYRNRIAHLRDINPSDFSMFEFLKVVWIVFSTINTILINLINNEDLDYLNIENNKEM
;
A
#
# COMPACT_ATOMS: atom_id res chain seq x y z
N MET A 1 -22.17 -20.45 36.98
CA MET A 1 -20.74 -20.28 36.73
C MET A 1 -20.41 -21.19 35.58
N ASN A 2 -20.18 -20.57 34.43
CA ASN A 2 -19.82 -21.21 33.18
C ASN A 2 -18.37 -21.72 33.24
N ILE A 3 -18.01 -22.54 32.26
CA ILE A 3 -16.70 -23.17 32.13
C ILE A 3 -15.55 -22.15 32.08
N ILE A 4 -15.73 -20.99 31.44
CA ILE A 4 -14.67 -19.98 31.33
C ILE A 4 -14.35 -19.39 32.69
N GLU A 5 -15.38 -19.04 33.48
CA GLU A 5 -15.18 -18.56 34.85
C GLU A 5 -14.56 -19.63 35.74
N TYR A 6 -15.06 -20.86 35.67
CA TYR A 6 -14.51 -21.98 36.41
C TYR A 6 -13.02 -22.21 36.13
N LEU A 7 -12.63 -22.25 34.85
CA LEU A 7 -11.23 -22.45 34.48
C LEU A 7 -10.35 -21.28 34.94
N ARG A 8 -10.82 -20.04 34.82
CA ARG A 8 -10.06 -18.86 35.28
C ARG A 8 -9.87 -18.87 36.80
N GLU A 9 -10.86 -19.31 37.56
CA GLU A 9 -10.75 -19.42 39.03
C GLU A 9 -9.76 -20.51 39.45
N GLU A 10 -9.78 -21.66 38.78
CA GLU A 10 -8.92 -22.81 39.14
C GLU A 10 -7.47 -22.66 38.66
N THR A 11 -7.24 -22.08 37.49
CA THR A 11 -5.88 -21.97 36.90
C THR A 11 -5.23 -20.61 37.16
N ASN A 12 -6.01 -19.57 37.44
CA ASN A 12 -5.56 -18.17 37.46
C ASN A 12 -4.92 -17.72 36.12
N ASP A 13 -5.30 -18.37 35.01
CA ASP A 13 -4.87 -18.01 33.65
C ASP A 13 -6.03 -17.38 32.85
N PHE A 14 -5.67 -16.68 31.77
CA PHE A 14 -6.63 -16.10 30.84
C PHE A 14 -7.15 -17.16 29.86
N VAL A 15 -8.48 -17.33 29.81
CA VAL A 15 -9.16 -18.24 28.88
C VAL A 15 -10.01 -17.43 27.91
N THR A 16 -9.89 -17.70 26.62
CA THR A 16 -10.71 -17.13 25.54
C THR A 16 -11.09 -18.20 24.51
N ILE A 17 -12.21 -17.99 23.82
CA ILE A 17 -12.64 -18.82 22.69
C ILE A 17 -12.45 -18.11 21.35
N GLU A 18 -11.56 -17.11 21.30
CA GLU A 18 -11.26 -16.40 20.07
C GLU A 18 -10.50 -17.30 19.10
N GLU A 19 -11.04 -17.43 17.88
CA GLU A 19 -10.46 -18.21 16.80
C GLU A 19 -9.41 -17.39 16.05
N TYR A 20 -8.22 -17.97 15.92
CA TYR A 20 -7.09 -17.44 15.17
C TYR A 20 -6.58 -18.52 14.20
N GLU A 21 -5.79 -18.12 13.20
CA GLU A 21 -5.14 -19.07 12.30
C GLU A 21 -4.17 -19.98 13.06
N LEU A 22 -3.90 -21.19 12.54
CA LEU A 22 -2.95 -22.14 13.13
C LEU A 22 -1.54 -21.56 13.31
N THR A 23 -1.15 -20.64 12.43
CA THR A 23 0.14 -19.95 12.48
C THR A 23 0.22 -18.89 13.57
N ASP A 24 -0.90 -18.54 14.20
CA ASP A 24 -0.94 -17.58 15.31
C ASP A 24 -0.45 -18.22 16.62
N LEU A 25 0.38 -17.50 17.35
CA LEU A 25 0.90 -17.94 18.65
C LEU A 25 -0.20 -18.10 19.69
N ALA A 26 -1.30 -17.35 19.58
CA ALA A 26 -2.46 -17.47 20.45
C ALA A 26 -3.13 -18.84 20.31
N THR A 27 -3.24 -19.37 19.08
CA THR A 27 -3.78 -20.72 18.83
C THR A 27 -2.95 -21.80 19.50
N SER A 28 -1.62 -21.70 19.39
CA SER A 28 -0.69 -22.63 20.04
C SER A 28 -0.81 -22.59 21.57
N TYR A 29 -0.94 -21.40 22.15
CA TYR A 29 -1.17 -21.22 23.58
C TYR A 29 -2.51 -21.84 24.02
N ASN A 30 -3.60 -21.58 23.30
CA ASN A 30 -4.92 -22.10 23.63
C ASN A 30 -4.96 -23.64 23.57
N ILE A 31 -4.37 -24.25 22.53
CA ILE A 31 -4.28 -25.72 22.42
C ILE A 31 -3.52 -26.31 23.61
N ARG A 32 -2.37 -25.72 23.96
CA ARG A 32 -1.59 -26.17 25.11
C ARG A 32 -2.41 -26.03 26.40
N PHE A 33 -3.10 -24.91 26.59
CA PHE A 33 -3.95 -24.68 27.75
C PHE A 33 -5.04 -25.77 27.87
N LEU A 34 -5.72 -26.12 26.78
CA LEU A 34 -6.73 -27.17 26.76
C LEU A 34 -6.15 -28.54 27.14
N VAL A 35 -4.97 -28.89 26.60
CA VAL A 35 -4.30 -30.17 26.88
C VAL A 35 -3.82 -30.26 28.33
N ASP A 36 -3.20 -29.19 28.83
CA ASP A 36 -2.65 -29.12 30.18
C ASP A 36 -3.78 -29.15 31.24
N ASN A 37 -4.95 -28.58 30.92
CA ASN A 37 -6.09 -28.47 31.84
C ASN A 37 -7.27 -29.43 31.54
N ARG A 38 -7.08 -30.43 30.68
CA ARG A 38 -8.15 -31.33 30.22
C ARG A 38 -8.96 -32.00 31.34
N GLN A 39 -8.32 -32.32 32.48
CA GLN A 39 -9.01 -32.97 33.60
C GLN A 39 -10.02 -32.03 34.26
N LEU A 40 -9.68 -30.74 34.42
CA LEU A 40 -10.61 -29.73 34.94
C LEU A 40 -11.82 -29.58 34.00
N ILE A 41 -11.58 -29.65 32.69
CA ILE A 41 -12.64 -29.60 31.68
C ILE A 41 -13.56 -30.83 31.80
N TYR A 42 -12.99 -32.04 31.94
CA TYR A 42 -13.78 -33.26 32.17
C TYR A 42 -14.62 -33.16 33.44
N ASP A 43 -14.01 -32.79 34.56
CA ASP A 43 -14.69 -32.69 35.87
C ASP A 43 -15.85 -31.67 35.83
N TYR A 44 -15.67 -30.57 35.10
CA TYR A 44 -16.71 -29.57 34.88
C TYR A 44 -17.90 -30.15 34.12
N PHE A 45 -17.67 -30.75 32.94
CA PHE A 45 -18.76 -31.25 32.10
C PHE A 45 -19.41 -32.53 32.64
N ASP A 46 -18.71 -33.31 33.46
CA ASP A 46 -19.32 -34.42 34.22
C ASP A 46 -20.40 -33.94 35.20
N THR A 47 -20.20 -32.75 35.79
CA THR A 47 -21.11 -32.15 36.77
C THR A 47 -22.11 -31.17 36.16
N HIS A 48 -21.78 -30.56 35.03
CA HIS A 48 -22.56 -29.53 34.34
C HIS A 48 -22.94 -29.96 32.93
N LYS A 49 -23.50 -31.16 32.78
CA LYS A 49 -23.92 -31.68 31.48
C LYS A 49 -24.87 -30.74 30.75
N LEU A 50 -24.55 -30.49 29.49
CA LEU A 50 -25.26 -29.52 28.66
C LEU A 50 -26.53 -30.15 28.05
N ILE A 51 -27.61 -30.22 28.83
CA ILE A 51 -28.87 -30.86 28.41
C ILE A 51 -29.83 -29.85 27.73
N SER A 52 -29.69 -28.56 28.03
CA SER A 52 -30.51 -27.47 27.48
C SER A 52 -29.74 -26.15 27.41
N LEU A 53 -30.29 -25.19 26.64
CA LEU A 53 -29.80 -23.81 26.53
C LEU A 53 -30.87 -22.83 27.01
N ASP A 54 -31.09 -22.77 28.32
CA ASP A 54 -32.15 -21.95 28.90
C ASP A 54 -31.64 -20.58 29.39
N ASN A 55 -30.34 -20.43 29.65
CA ASN A 55 -29.73 -19.20 30.15
C ASN A 55 -28.37 -18.90 29.49
N GLU A 56 -27.81 -17.74 29.82
CA GLU A 56 -26.53 -17.24 29.31
C GLU A 56 -25.33 -18.10 29.73
N GLU A 57 -25.32 -18.67 30.93
CA GLU A 57 -24.19 -19.47 31.42
C GLU A 57 -24.06 -20.75 30.60
N GLN A 58 -25.17 -21.46 30.41
CA GLN A 58 -25.24 -22.66 29.54
C GLN A 58 -24.90 -22.33 28.09
N TYR A 59 -25.29 -21.15 27.61
CA TYR A 59 -24.94 -20.71 26.27
C TYR A 59 -23.42 -20.52 26.11
N TYR A 60 -22.72 -20.02 27.14
CA TYR A 60 -21.26 -19.92 27.13
C TYR A 60 -20.57 -21.29 27.16
N ASP A 61 -21.09 -22.22 27.95
CA ASP A 61 -20.60 -23.60 27.96
C ASP A 61 -20.72 -24.22 26.56
N PHE A 62 -21.85 -23.99 25.88
CA PHE A 62 -22.03 -24.39 24.49
C PHE A 62 -21.04 -23.73 23.53
N LEU A 63 -20.79 -22.42 23.64
CA LEU A 63 -19.80 -21.75 22.78
C LEU A 63 -18.39 -22.32 22.98
N TYR A 64 -18.04 -22.63 24.23
CA TYR A 64 -16.76 -23.24 24.57
C TYR A 64 -16.61 -24.65 23.97
N LEU A 65 -17.67 -25.47 24.07
CA LEU A 65 -17.74 -26.78 23.41
C LEU A 65 -17.61 -26.64 21.89
N ASP A 66 -18.35 -25.71 21.27
CA ASP A 66 -18.29 -25.47 19.82
C ASP A 66 -16.88 -25.09 19.36
N TYR A 67 -16.20 -24.22 20.12
CA TYR A 67 -14.82 -23.81 19.89
C TYR A 67 -13.83 -24.98 19.91
N ILE A 68 -13.86 -25.81 20.98
CA ILE A 68 -12.93 -26.95 21.09
C ILE A 68 -13.14 -27.93 19.93
N LEU A 69 -14.39 -28.22 19.58
CA LEU A 69 -14.70 -29.19 18.54
C LEU A 69 -14.28 -28.73 17.14
N LYS A 70 -14.27 -27.41 16.86
CA LYS A 70 -13.71 -26.88 15.60
C LYS A 70 -12.21 -27.13 15.45
N LEU A 71 -11.48 -27.34 16.55
CA LEU A 71 -10.06 -27.69 16.48
C LEU A 71 -9.81 -29.08 15.89
N GLU A 72 -10.86 -29.91 15.74
CA GLU A 72 -10.76 -31.22 15.08
C GLU A 72 -10.19 -31.13 13.66
N GLU A 73 -10.55 -30.08 12.92
CA GLU A 73 -10.08 -29.84 11.55
C GLU A 73 -8.55 -29.70 11.46
N TYR A 74 -7.91 -29.29 12.57
CA TYR A 74 -6.50 -28.94 12.64
C TYR A 74 -5.62 -29.98 13.34
N ILE A 75 -6.20 -31.07 13.88
CA ILE A 75 -5.49 -32.06 14.69
C ILE A 75 -4.24 -32.61 13.98
N ASN A 76 -4.32 -32.84 12.67
CA ASN A 76 -3.22 -33.45 11.90
C ASN A 76 -2.03 -32.50 11.72
N ASP A 77 -2.23 -31.20 11.87
CA ASP A 77 -1.21 -30.16 11.73
C ASP A 77 -0.56 -29.81 13.09
N ILE A 78 -1.10 -30.34 14.20
CA ILE A 78 -0.61 -30.13 15.56
C ILE A 78 0.40 -31.23 15.92
N PRO A 79 1.53 -30.91 16.58
CA PRO A 79 2.49 -31.91 17.05
C PRO A 79 1.84 -33.01 17.90
N GLU A 80 2.26 -34.26 17.71
CA GLU A 80 1.60 -35.46 18.27
C GLU A 80 1.40 -35.39 19.80
N ASP A 81 2.37 -34.82 20.53
CA ASP A 81 2.35 -34.65 21.98
C ASP A 81 1.15 -33.81 22.48
N PHE A 82 0.62 -32.91 21.65
CA PHE A 82 -0.57 -32.10 21.94
C PHE A 82 -1.79 -32.56 21.15
N GLY A 83 -1.60 -33.01 19.90
CA GLY A 83 -2.68 -33.42 19.02
C GLY A 83 -3.43 -34.65 19.52
N LYS A 84 -2.75 -35.65 20.09
CA LYS A 84 -3.40 -36.86 20.61
C LYS A 84 -4.27 -36.56 21.85
N PRO A 85 -3.78 -35.88 22.91
CA PRO A 85 -4.63 -35.51 24.04
C PRO A 85 -5.81 -34.60 23.64
N LEU A 86 -5.60 -33.66 22.72
CA LEU A 86 -6.67 -32.80 22.21
C LEU A 86 -7.76 -33.61 21.50
N LYS A 87 -7.37 -34.61 20.69
CA LYS A 87 -8.31 -35.52 20.03
C LYS A 87 -9.16 -36.30 21.04
N GLU A 88 -8.56 -36.79 22.12
CA GLU A 88 -9.28 -37.49 23.20
C GLU A 88 -10.30 -36.56 23.87
N LEU A 89 -9.91 -35.31 24.15
CA LEU A 89 -10.80 -34.29 24.71
C LEU A 89 -11.98 -33.98 23.77
N ILE A 90 -11.71 -33.79 22.48
CA ILE A 90 -12.74 -33.55 21.45
C ILE A 90 -13.74 -34.71 21.38
N GLN A 91 -13.25 -35.95 21.37
CA GLN A 91 -14.12 -37.13 21.32
C GLN A 91 -15.05 -37.22 22.54
N TYR A 92 -14.54 -36.91 23.74
CA TYR A 92 -15.34 -36.87 24.95
C TYR A 92 -16.44 -35.79 24.89
N LEU A 93 -16.08 -34.57 24.49
CA LEU A 93 -17.01 -33.42 24.48
C LEU A 93 -18.04 -33.47 23.35
N ASN A 94 -17.82 -34.26 22.31
CA ASN A 94 -18.71 -34.32 21.16
C ASN A 94 -20.09 -34.88 21.51
N GLU A 95 -20.17 -35.82 22.48
CA GLU A 95 -21.43 -36.42 22.93
C GLU A 95 -22.38 -35.38 23.54
N ASP A 96 -21.85 -34.40 24.26
CA ASP A 96 -22.66 -33.36 24.92
C ASP A 96 -23.20 -32.32 23.93
N LYS A 97 -22.53 -32.09 22.79
CA LYS A 97 -22.99 -31.14 21.76
C LYS A 97 -24.16 -31.67 20.93
N GLU A 98 -24.20 -32.97 20.64
CA GLU A 98 -25.25 -33.56 19.78
C GLU A 98 -26.68 -33.35 20.33
N ILE A 99 -26.80 -33.10 21.63
CA ILE A 99 -28.07 -32.83 22.32
C ILE A 99 -28.66 -31.46 21.91
N ILE A 100 -27.82 -30.52 21.48
CA ILE A 100 -28.20 -29.13 21.25
C ILE A 100 -28.68 -28.91 19.82
N THR A 101 -29.97 -28.59 19.68
CA THR A 101 -30.56 -28.29 18.38
C THR A 101 -30.41 -26.82 17.99
N ASN A 102 -30.41 -26.54 16.68
CA ASN A 102 -30.48 -25.17 16.16
C ASN A 102 -31.67 -24.38 16.74
N GLY A 103 -32.81 -25.03 16.99
CA GLY A 103 -33.98 -24.40 17.60
C GLY A 103 -33.72 -23.94 19.03
N SER A 104 -32.98 -24.73 19.82
CA SER A 104 -32.58 -24.38 21.18
C SER A 104 -31.68 -23.15 21.19
N ILE A 105 -30.69 -23.08 20.28
CA ILE A 105 -29.79 -21.93 20.13
C ILE A 105 -30.58 -20.66 19.81
N ILE A 106 -31.48 -20.72 18.82
CA ILE A 106 -32.33 -19.58 18.43
C ILE A 106 -33.17 -19.11 19.62
N LYS A 107 -33.84 -20.03 20.32
CA LYS A 107 -34.70 -19.68 21.46
C LYS A 107 -33.92 -19.04 22.61
N CYS A 108 -32.73 -19.56 22.89
CA CYS A 108 -31.83 -19.00 23.90
C CYS A 108 -31.42 -17.57 23.53
N LEU A 109 -30.94 -17.36 22.30
CA LEU A 109 -30.57 -16.04 21.80
C LEU A 109 -31.75 -15.06 21.80
N GLN A 110 -32.96 -15.49 21.48
CA GLN A 110 -34.15 -14.63 21.54
C GLN A 110 -34.47 -14.18 22.98
N SER A 111 -34.21 -15.05 23.96
CA SER A 111 -34.67 -14.84 25.34
C SER A 111 -33.60 -14.18 26.23
N ASN A 112 -32.32 -14.35 25.90
CA ASN A 112 -31.20 -14.03 26.80
C ASN A 112 -30.10 -13.16 26.16
N TYR A 113 -30.34 -12.54 25.00
CA TYR A 113 -29.27 -11.82 24.28
C TYR A 113 -28.59 -10.72 25.11
N GLU A 114 -29.34 -9.98 25.93
CA GLU A 114 -28.78 -8.90 26.76
C GLU A 114 -27.80 -9.46 27.80
N GLN A 115 -28.17 -10.56 28.45
CA GLN A 115 -27.36 -11.25 29.43
C GLN A 115 -26.11 -11.85 28.78
N ILE A 116 -26.25 -12.46 27.60
CA ILE A 116 -25.13 -13.05 26.84
C ILE A 116 -24.07 -12.00 26.51
N PHE A 117 -24.46 -10.83 26.01
CA PHE A 117 -23.52 -9.76 25.69
C PHE A 117 -22.96 -9.07 26.95
N THR A 118 -23.77 -8.95 28.01
CA THR A 118 -23.30 -8.44 29.31
C THR A 118 -22.22 -9.34 29.91
N LEU A 119 -22.44 -10.66 29.86
CA LEU A 119 -21.48 -11.67 30.29
C LEU A 119 -20.18 -11.60 29.46
N ALA A 120 -20.28 -11.41 28.14
CA ALA A 120 -19.10 -11.27 27.27
C ALA A 120 -18.18 -10.15 27.72
N ASN A 121 -18.79 -8.99 28.01
CA ASN A 121 -18.06 -7.82 28.50
C ASN A 121 -17.49 -8.05 29.91
N ARG A 122 -18.25 -8.68 30.82
CA ARG A 122 -17.76 -9.06 32.16
C ARG A 122 -16.51 -9.92 32.06
N LEU A 123 -16.51 -10.89 31.15
CA LEU A 123 -15.39 -11.81 30.94
C LEU A 123 -14.27 -11.21 30.08
N SER A 124 -14.47 -10.00 29.50
CA SER A 124 -13.57 -9.43 28.50
C SER A 124 -13.27 -10.41 27.35
N ASP A 125 -14.25 -11.24 26.97
CA ASP A 125 -14.06 -12.30 25.98
C ASP A 125 -14.65 -11.90 24.62
N ARG A 126 -13.79 -11.37 23.75
CA ARG A 126 -14.18 -11.00 22.38
C ARG A 126 -14.53 -12.22 21.53
N GLY A 127 -13.97 -13.39 21.84
CA GLY A 127 -14.28 -14.64 21.14
C GLY A 127 -15.76 -14.96 21.20
N SER A 128 -16.36 -14.93 22.39
CA SER A 128 -17.79 -15.17 22.58
C SER A 128 -18.69 -14.18 21.84
N MET A 129 -18.32 -12.90 21.77
CA MET A 129 -19.07 -11.92 20.99
C MET A 129 -19.02 -12.26 19.48
N LYS A 130 -17.85 -12.64 18.96
CA LYS A 130 -17.66 -13.03 17.56
C LYS A 130 -18.44 -14.29 17.22
N ALA A 131 -18.31 -15.36 18.02
CA ALA A 131 -19.03 -16.60 17.81
C ALA A 131 -20.56 -16.38 17.87
N THR A 132 -21.03 -15.58 18.83
CA THR A 132 -22.45 -15.20 18.91
C THR A 132 -22.91 -14.44 17.69
N LEU A 133 -22.11 -13.50 17.18
CA LEU A 133 -22.43 -12.76 15.96
C LEU A 133 -22.56 -13.69 14.74
N GLU A 134 -21.71 -14.70 14.61
CA GLU A 134 -21.78 -15.68 13.53
C GLU A 134 -23.05 -16.52 13.60
N LEU A 135 -23.45 -16.95 14.80
CA LEU A 135 -24.74 -17.62 15.02
C LEU A 135 -25.92 -16.70 14.73
N MET A 136 -25.84 -15.43 15.11
CA MET A 136 -26.86 -14.43 14.77
C MET A 136 -27.03 -14.26 13.26
N ILE A 137 -25.92 -14.22 12.51
CA ILE A 137 -25.94 -14.12 11.05
C ILE A 137 -26.52 -15.41 10.44
N LYS A 138 -26.03 -16.58 10.88
CA LYS A 138 -26.47 -17.90 10.43
C LYS A 138 -27.98 -18.11 10.63
N PHE A 139 -28.51 -17.68 11.78
CA PHE A 139 -29.91 -17.86 12.15
C PHE A 139 -30.77 -16.60 12.01
N TYR A 140 -30.37 -15.67 11.13
CA TYR A 140 -31.06 -14.40 10.91
C TYR A 140 -32.59 -14.54 10.77
N SER A 141 -33.08 -15.54 10.03
CA SER A 141 -34.52 -15.73 9.81
C SER A 141 -35.32 -15.96 11.08
N GLY A 142 -34.73 -16.63 12.08
CA GLY A 142 -35.35 -16.85 13.39
C GLY A 142 -35.17 -15.66 14.34
N LEU A 143 -34.18 -14.79 14.10
CA LEU A 143 -33.79 -13.72 15.01
C LEU A 143 -34.20 -12.32 14.57
N LYS A 144 -34.60 -12.14 13.31
CA LYS A 144 -34.88 -10.81 12.73
C LYS A 144 -35.88 -9.95 13.52
N ASP A 145 -36.83 -10.59 14.22
CA ASP A 145 -37.92 -9.92 14.95
C ASP A 145 -37.68 -9.91 16.48
N SER A 146 -36.53 -10.41 16.97
CA SER A 146 -36.28 -10.52 18.42
C SER A 146 -35.73 -9.23 19.05
N GLY A 147 -35.35 -8.23 18.26
CA GLY A 147 -34.70 -7.01 18.77
C GLY A 147 -33.18 -7.12 18.98
N ILE A 148 -32.60 -8.32 18.82
CA ILE A 148 -31.18 -8.58 19.10
C ILE A 148 -30.23 -7.72 18.26
N PHE A 149 -30.55 -7.47 16.99
CA PHE A 149 -29.71 -6.64 16.12
C PHE A 149 -29.78 -5.16 16.51
N GLN A 150 -30.97 -4.69 16.92
CA GLN A 150 -31.15 -3.33 17.42
C GLN A 150 -30.39 -3.13 18.73
N TYR A 151 -30.43 -4.12 19.63
CA TYR A 151 -29.66 -4.14 20.86
C TYR A 151 -28.14 -4.09 20.58
N LEU A 152 -27.65 -4.97 19.70
CA LEU A 152 -26.24 -5.00 19.28
C LEU A 152 -25.76 -3.62 18.78
N ILE A 153 -26.55 -2.97 17.92
CA ILE A 153 -26.20 -1.67 17.36
C ILE A 153 -26.20 -0.56 18.42
N ARG A 154 -27.15 -0.58 19.36
CA ARG A 154 -27.31 0.47 20.38
C ARG A 154 -26.30 0.34 21.51
N GLU A 155 -26.13 -0.86 22.05
CA GLU A 155 -25.29 -1.10 23.23
C GLU A 155 -23.85 -1.47 22.88
N HIS A 156 -23.62 -2.06 21.70
CA HIS A 156 -22.31 -2.48 21.22
C HIS A 156 -21.97 -1.89 19.86
N THR A 157 -22.22 -0.58 19.68
CA THR A 157 -22.06 0.14 18.40
C THR A 157 -20.68 -0.06 17.76
N TYR A 158 -19.60 0.01 18.55
CA TYR A 158 -18.23 -0.22 18.05
C TYR A 158 -18.07 -1.63 17.46
N PHE A 159 -18.55 -2.65 18.17
CA PHE A 159 -18.45 -4.03 17.70
C PHE A 159 -19.31 -4.28 16.46
N ALA A 160 -20.51 -3.71 16.40
CA ALA A 160 -21.36 -3.76 15.21
C ALA A 160 -20.70 -3.09 13.99
N PHE A 161 -20.04 -1.94 14.21
CA PHE A 161 -19.33 -1.20 13.17
C PHE A 161 -18.08 -1.94 12.68
N ASP A 162 -17.27 -2.46 13.59
CA ASP A 162 -16.05 -3.23 13.25
C ASP A 162 -16.40 -4.51 12.45
N ASN A 163 -17.64 -5.00 12.54
CA ASN A 163 -18.17 -6.12 11.75
C ASN A 163 -19.14 -5.69 10.64
N PHE A 164 -19.09 -4.43 10.19
CA PHE A 164 -20.03 -3.87 9.20
C PHE A 164 -20.14 -4.72 7.93
N GLU A 165 -19.02 -5.19 7.37
CA GLU A 165 -19.02 -5.97 6.14
C GLU A 165 -19.76 -7.30 6.29
N LYS A 166 -19.50 -8.03 7.39
CA LYS A 166 -20.20 -9.29 7.72
C LYS A 166 -21.70 -9.05 7.92
N LEU A 167 -22.07 -7.92 8.52
CA LEU A 167 -23.44 -7.54 8.81
C LEU A 167 -24.19 -6.90 7.63
N PHE A 168 -23.49 -6.49 6.56
CA PHE A 168 -24.06 -5.64 5.52
C PHE A 168 -25.33 -6.22 4.88
N ASP A 169 -25.34 -7.53 4.61
CA ASP A 169 -26.47 -8.22 4.01
C ASP A 169 -27.71 -8.27 4.91
N ILE A 170 -27.51 -8.13 6.22
CA ILE A 170 -28.58 -7.98 7.20
C ILE A 170 -29.00 -6.51 7.31
N LEU A 171 -28.04 -5.60 7.43
CA LEU A 171 -28.27 -4.16 7.61
C LEU A 171 -29.08 -3.54 6.47
N LYS A 172 -28.90 -4.03 5.24
CA LYS A 172 -29.61 -3.51 4.04
C LYS A 172 -31.06 -3.99 3.91
N LYS A 173 -31.50 -4.98 4.70
CA LYS A 173 -32.89 -5.50 4.70
C LYS A 173 -33.84 -4.53 5.39
N ASN A 174 -35.14 -4.85 5.39
CA ASN A 174 -36.20 -4.12 6.09
C ASN A 174 -36.10 -2.60 5.90
N ASN A 175 -36.10 -2.16 4.64
CA ASN A 175 -36.00 -0.73 4.28
C ASN A 175 -34.78 0.00 4.87
N GLN A 176 -33.68 -0.72 5.14
CA GLN A 176 -32.42 -0.18 5.64
C GLN A 176 -32.53 0.41 7.05
N GLU A 177 -33.53 -0.01 7.85
CA GLU A 177 -33.73 0.50 9.21
C GLU A 177 -32.53 0.26 10.12
N LEU A 178 -31.95 -0.95 10.10
CA LEU A 178 -30.77 -1.27 10.90
C LEU A 178 -29.53 -0.50 10.43
N LEU A 179 -29.39 -0.31 9.11
CA LEU A 179 -28.30 0.50 8.55
C LEU A 179 -28.39 1.95 9.04
N LYS A 180 -29.59 2.55 9.03
CA LYS A 180 -29.81 3.89 9.58
C LYS A 180 -29.57 3.94 11.08
N LEU A 181 -30.03 2.94 11.83
CA LEU A 181 -29.81 2.88 13.27
C LEU A 181 -28.31 2.89 13.60
N LEU A 182 -27.48 2.17 12.85
CA LEU A 182 -26.03 2.13 13.05
C LEU A 182 -25.34 3.41 12.57
N MET A 183 -25.58 3.79 11.31
CA MET A 183 -24.76 4.78 10.61
C MET A 183 -25.31 6.21 10.67
N VAL A 184 -26.55 6.40 11.13
CA VAL A 184 -27.20 7.72 11.23
C VAL A 184 -27.48 8.05 12.69
N ASP A 185 -28.18 7.16 13.39
CA ASP A 185 -28.66 7.43 14.76
C ASP A 185 -27.53 7.27 15.79
N ASN A 186 -26.75 6.19 15.70
CA ASN A 186 -25.67 5.89 16.63
C ASN A 186 -24.29 6.33 16.15
N LEU A 187 -24.19 7.04 15.02
CA LEU A 187 -22.91 7.48 14.46
C LEU A 187 -22.06 8.29 15.45
N HIS A 188 -22.71 9.13 16.26
CA HIS A 188 -22.05 9.98 17.27
C HIS A 188 -21.23 9.18 18.29
N LYS A 189 -21.57 7.90 18.53
CA LYS A 189 -20.82 7.02 19.45
C LYS A 189 -19.47 6.61 18.90
N ILE A 190 -19.32 6.56 17.57
CA ILE A 190 -18.13 6.03 16.87
C ILE A 190 -17.39 7.09 16.04
N SER A 191 -18.03 8.20 15.69
CA SER A 191 -17.51 9.18 14.73
C SER A 191 -16.20 9.80 15.17
N TRP A 192 -16.03 10.06 16.46
CA TRP A 192 -14.84 10.71 17.00
C TRP A 192 -13.56 9.91 16.76
N ILE A 193 -13.61 8.58 16.90
CA ILE A 193 -12.44 7.69 16.83
C ILE A 193 -12.31 7.04 15.44
N ARG A 194 -13.44 6.78 14.77
CA ARG A 194 -13.49 5.98 13.53
C ARG A 194 -13.81 6.81 12.28
N THR A 195 -13.52 8.12 12.28
CA THR A 195 -13.86 9.03 11.15
C THR A 195 -13.42 8.46 9.80
N ILE A 196 -12.17 7.98 9.69
CA ILE A 196 -11.63 7.41 8.44
C ILE A 196 -12.40 6.15 8.02
N ASN A 197 -12.60 5.20 8.94
CA ASN A 197 -13.33 3.97 8.65
C ASN A 197 -14.78 4.25 8.23
N ILE A 198 -15.42 5.24 8.85
CA ILE A 198 -16.77 5.66 8.47
C ILE A 198 -16.79 6.20 7.05
N CYS A 199 -15.79 7.01 6.66
CA CYS A 199 -15.65 7.50 5.29
C CYS A 199 -15.50 6.33 4.29
N ASP A 200 -14.76 5.28 4.64
CA ASP A 200 -14.64 4.09 3.80
C ASP A 200 -15.99 3.36 3.64
N VAL A 201 -16.75 3.22 4.72
CA VAL A 201 -18.11 2.67 4.67
C VAL A 201 -19.02 3.53 3.77
N VAL A 202 -18.94 4.87 3.88
CA VAL A 202 -19.71 5.79 3.02
C VAL A 202 -19.36 5.59 1.54
N LYS A 203 -18.07 5.44 1.21
CA LYS A 203 -17.63 5.14 -0.16
C LYS A 203 -18.18 3.79 -0.65
N ILE A 204 -18.20 2.76 0.20
CA ILE A 204 -18.80 1.45 -0.13
C ILE A 204 -20.29 1.59 -0.41
N LEU A 205 -21.02 2.30 0.45
CA LEU A 205 -22.47 2.55 0.30
C LEU A 205 -22.77 3.27 -1.02
N TYR A 206 -22.01 4.32 -1.34
CA TYR A 206 -22.15 5.05 -2.59
C TYR A 206 -21.90 4.14 -3.82
N LYS A 207 -20.81 3.37 -3.81
CA LYS A 207 -20.52 2.40 -4.89
C LYS A 207 -21.63 1.34 -5.04
N ARG A 208 -22.28 0.96 -3.95
CA ARG A 208 -23.40 0.00 -3.92
C ARG A 208 -24.77 0.65 -4.19
N LYS A 209 -24.82 1.91 -4.62
CA LYS A 209 -26.04 2.67 -4.99
C LYS A 209 -26.97 3.00 -3.82
N PHE A 210 -26.42 3.20 -2.62
CA PHE A 210 -27.15 3.72 -1.45
C PHE A 210 -26.91 5.22 -1.27
N ASP A 211 -27.09 6.00 -2.34
CA ASP A 211 -26.68 7.41 -2.45
C ASP A 211 -27.29 8.30 -1.36
N ASP A 212 -28.57 8.16 -1.07
CA ASP A 212 -29.28 9.01 -0.09
C ASP A 212 -28.72 8.82 1.32
N ILE A 213 -28.54 7.57 1.74
CA ILE A 213 -27.95 7.23 3.04
C ILE A 213 -26.48 7.68 3.07
N ALA A 214 -25.71 7.43 2.01
CA ALA A 214 -24.31 7.84 1.95
C ALA A 214 -24.16 9.36 2.11
N LYS A 215 -25.03 10.16 1.47
CA LYS A 215 -25.05 11.62 1.62
C LYS A 215 -25.51 12.08 3.01
N GLU A 216 -26.48 11.39 3.61
CA GLU A 216 -26.93 11.68 4.97
C GLU A 216 -25.81 11.45 6.00
N ILE A 217 -25.10 10.31 5.90
CA ILE A 217 -23.94 10.02 6.73
C ILE A 217 -22.83 11.03 6.45
N GLY A 218 -22.57 11.37 5.18
CA GLY A 218 -21.59 12.38 4.78
C GLY A 218 -21.83 13.73 5.46
N ARG A 219 -23.08 14.19 5.55
CA ARG A 219 -23.44 15.42 6.28
C ARG A 219 -23.08 15.33 7.76
N LYS A 220 -23.40 14.23 8.43
CA LYS A 220 -23.05 14.03 9.84
C LYS A 220 -21.53 13.97 10.06
N VAL A 221 -20.78 13.36 9.14
CA VAL A 221 -19.32 13.33 9.20
C VAL A 221 -18.75 14.75 9.05
N PHE A 222 -19.30 15.55 8.13
CA PHE A 222 -18.95 16.95 7.98
C PHE A 222 -19.23 17.76 9.26
N GLU A 223 -20.42 17.63 9.85
CA GLU A 223 -20.78 18.32 11.09
C GLU A 223 -19.80 17.97 12.22
N ASN A 224 -19.48 16.68 12.39
CA ASN A 224 -18.54 16.20 13.40
C ASN A 224 -17.12 16.75 13.19
N ILE A 225 -16.59 16.76 11.95
CA ILE A 225 -15.22 17.25 11.71
C ILE A 225 -15.11 18.76 11.91
N VAL A 226 -16.17 19.51 11.59
CA VAL A 226 -16.25 20.95 11.85
C VAL A 226 -16.32 21.23 13.36
N GLU A 227 -17.04 20.41 14.13
CA GLU A 227 -17.08 20.50 15.59
C GLU A 227 -15.70 20.22 16.21
N ARG A 228 -15.02 19.15 15.76
CA ARG A 228 -13.64 18.82 16.17
C ARG A 228 -12.66 19.97 15.89
N TYR A 229 -12.78 20.61 14.73
CA TYR A 229 -12.00 21.80 14.40
C TYR A 229 -12.25 22.97 15.38
N LYS A 230 -13.51 23.24 15.74
CA LYS A 230 -13.87 24.32 16.68
C LYS A 230 -13.31 24.11 18.08
N HIS A 231 -13.18 22.85 18.51
CA HIS A 231 -12.60 22.50 19.80
C HIS A 231 -11.07 22.45 19.81
N MET A 232 -10.42 22.78 18.69
CA MET A 232 -8.96 22.79 18.52
C MET A 232 -8.30 21.48 18.99
N GLU A 233 -8.79 20.35 18.50
CA GLU A 233 -8.04 19.09 18.61
C GLU A 233 -6.65 19.20 17.97
N ASP A 234 -5.76 18.26 18.30
CA ASP A 234 -4.40 18.18 17.74
C ASP A 234 -4.41 18.35 16.20
N GLU A 235 -3.62 19.33 15.72
CA GLU A 235 -3.73 19.78 14.33
C GLU A 235 -3.34 18.69 13.33
N TYR A 236 -2.41 17.79 13.70
CA TYR A 236 -1.99 16.68 12.85
C TYR A 236 -3.07 15.61 12.67
N SER A 237 -3.68 15.20 13.78
CA SER A 237 -4.81 14.26 13.76
C SER A 237 -5.95 14.80 12.89
N LEU A 238 -6.29 16.07 13.10
CA LEU A 238 -7.37 16.73 12.39
C LEU A 238 -7.07 16.91 10.89
N GLN A 239 -5.83 17.24 10.51
CA GLN A 239 -5.42 17.38 9.11
C GLN A 239 -5.69 16.11 8.30
N ARG A 240 -5.30 14.95 8.84
CA ARG A 240 -5.50 13.65 8.19
C ARG A 240 -6.98 13.37 7.98
N ASP A 241 -7.77 13.54 9.03
CA ASP A 241 -9.22 13.26 8.99
C ASP A 241 -9.94 14.23 8.03
N LEU A 242 -9.62 15.53 8.06
CA LEU A 242 -10.18 16.54 7.17
C LEU A 242 -9.98 16.19 5.69
N LYS A 243 -8.79 15.70 5.31
CA LYS A 243 -8.50 15.30 3.93
C LYS A 243 -9.38 14.12 3.49
N VAL A 244 -9.49 13.09 4.34
CA VAL A 244 -10.33 11.91 4.05
C VAL A 244 -11.81 12.30 3.95
N VAL A 245 -12.28 13.17 4.84
CA VAL A 245 -13.66 13.67 4.79
C VAL A 245 -13.88 14.49 3.52
N TYR A 246 -12.97 15.40 3.16
CA TYR A 246 -13.05 16.17 1.92
C TYR A 246 -13.17 15.27 0.69
N ASP A 247 -12.28 14.29 0.54
CA ASP A 247 -12.30 13.36 -0.61
C ASP A 247 -13.63 12.60 -0.69
N THR A 248 -14.16 12.21 0.47
CA THR A 248 -15.44 11.51 0.58
C THR A 248 -16.61 12.40 0.17
N LEU A 249 -16.68 13.63 0.67
CA LEU A 249 -17.73 14.58 0.30
C LEU A 249 -17.64 14.99 -1.17
N TYR A 250 -16.42 15.13 -1.70
CA TYR A 250 -16.17 15.41 -3.11
C TYR A 250 -16.67 14.28 -4.00
N LEU A 251 -16.38 13.01 -3.64
CA LEU A 251 -16.91 11.83 -4.33
C LEU A 251 -18.44 11.83 -4.36
N LEU A 252 -19.09 12.19 -3.24
CA LEU A 252 -20.54 12.30 -3.12
C LEU A 252 -21.13 13.52 -3.84
N ARG A 253 -20.29 14.41 -4.40
CA ARG A 253 -20.65 15.68 -5.05
C ARG A 253 -21.41 16.63 -4.11
N MET A 254 -20.97 16.69 -2.87
CA MET A 254 -21.56 17.53 -1.81
C MET A 254 -20.94 18.93 -1.78
N ASN A 255 -21.72 19.96 -1.46
CA ASN A 255 -21.25 21.35 -1.40
C ASN A 255 -20.33 21.59 -0.20
N GLU A 256 -20.56 20.84 0.87
CA GLU A 256 -19.80 20.79 2.12
C GLU A 256 -18.30 20.54 1.88
N ALA A 257 -17.93 19.85 0.80
CA ALA A 257 -16.54 19.69 0.39
C ALA A 257 -15.85 21.04 0.11
N LYS A 258 -16.56 22.00 -0.48
CA LYS A 258 -16.02 23.35 -0.73
C LYS A 258 -15.82 24.11 0.57
N GLU A 259 -16.72 23.94 1.54
CA GLU A 259 -16.63 24.58 2.85
C GLU A 259 -15.40 24.11 3.63
N LEU A 260 -15.06 22.82 3.55
CA LEU A 260 -13.85 22.28 4.16
C LEU A 260 -12.55 22.84 3.58
N THR A 261 -12.56 23.38 2.36
CA THR A 261 -11.33 23.86 1.71
C THR A 261 -10.65 24.99 2.50
N LEU A 262 -11.43 25.87 3.14
CA LEU A 262 -10.88 26.94 3.98
C LEU A 262 -10.28 26.39 5.28
N ILE A 263 -10.99 25.47 5.94
CA ILE A 263 -10.54 24.82 7.17
C ILE A 263 -9.24 24.04 6.93
N ILE A 264 -9.18 23.28 5.83
CA ILE A 264 -7.99 22.52 5.44
C ILE A 264 -6.79 23.45 5.27
N ARG A 265 -6.94 24.58 4.56
CA ARG A 265 -5.85 25.54 4.37
C ARG A 265 -5.32 26.09 5.70
N GLU A 266 -6.21 26.47 6.61
CA GLU A 266 -5.80 26.98 7.92
C GLU A 266 -5.09 25.92 8.78
N ILE A 267 -5.58 24.68 8.75
CA ILE A 267 -4.94 23.56 9.47
C ILE A 267 -3.59 23.22 8.84
N ASP A 268 -3.48 23.19 7.52
CA ASP A 268 -2.22 22.96 6.81
C ASP A 268 -1.18 24.03 7.18
N GLU A 269 -1.56 25.31 7.23
CA GLU A 269 -0.68 26.39 7.67
C GLU A 269 -0.20 26.20 9.12
N LYS A 270 -1.09 25.83 10.04
CA LYS A 270 -0.74 25.55 11.44
C LYS A 270 0.18 24.35 11.58
N VAL A 271 -0.13 23.24 10.90
CA VAL A 271 0.70 22.04 10.87
C VAL A 271 2.08 22.36 10.33
N ASN A 272 2.18 23.03 9.19
CA ASN A 272 3.46 23.42 8.59
C ASN A 272 4.27 24.31 9.53
N LYS A 273 3.63 25.28 10.19
CA LYS A 273 4.29 26.12 11.19
C LYS A 273 4.82 25.30 12.36
N ARG A 274 4.02 24.36 12.88
CA ARG A 274 4.44 23.48 13.98
C ARG A 274 5.57 22.55 13.56
N ILE A 275 5.56 22.00 12.34
CA ILE A 275 6.66 21.22 11.77
C ILE A 275 7.93 22.08 11.69
N MET A 276 7.83 23.33 11.25
CA MET A 276 8.99 24.24 11.21
C MET A 276 9.53 24.60 12.60
N GLU A 277 8.67 24.75 13.59
CA GLU A 277 9.04 25.13 14.97
C GLU A 277 9.56 23.96 15.80
N THR A 278 9.00 22.77 15.63
CA THR A 278 9.22 21.60 16.51
C THR A 278 9.77 20.36 15.79
N GLY A 279 9.76 20.37 14.45
CA GLY A 279 10.24 19.26 13.63
C GLY A 279 11.75 19.09 13.69
N GLN A 280 12.21 17.90 13.30
CA GLN A 280 13.62 17.60 13.17
C GLN A 280 14.04 17.75 11.71
N THR A 281 15.14 18.48 11.48
CA THR A 281 15.74 18.56 10.15
C THR A 281 16.93 17.61 10.09
N PHE A 282 16.91 16.68 9.14
CA PHE A 282 18.08 15.91 8.78
C PHE A 282 18.79 16.62 7.62
N LYS A 283 20.10 16.86 7.77
CA LYS A 283 20.94 17.45 6.72
C LYS A 283 22.12 16.52 6.45
N TYR A 284 22.41 16.32 5.19
CA TYR A 284 23.58 15.60 4.72
C TYR A 284 24.29 16.44 3.66
N GLU A 285 25.61 16.31 3.58
CA GLU A 285 26.43 16.95 2.56
C GLU A 285 27.11 15.85 1.73
N PHE A 286 26.94 15.91 0.42
CA PHE A 286 27.67 15.04 -0.50
C PHE A 286 28.81 15.82 -1.14
N THR A 287 30.00 15.23 -1.13
CA THR A 287 31.15 15.78 -1.86
C THR A 287 31.30 15.09 -3.20
N THR A 288 31.43 15.88 -4.28
CA THR A 288 31.77 15.38 -5.62
C THR A 288 33.27 15.12 -5.79
N GLU A 289 34.09 15.45 -4.77
CA GLU A 289 35.55 15.37 -4.82
C GLU A 289 36.08 13.95 -5.04
N PRO A 290 35.54 12.88 -4.40
CA PRO A 290 35.97 11.51 -4.68
C PRO A 290 35.75 11.12 -6.14
N TYR A 291 34.61 11.49 -6.72
CA TYR A 291 34.31 11.23 -8.13
C TYR A 291 35.24 12.02 -9.05
N ARG A 292 35.47 13.30 -8.75
CA ARG A 292 36.42 14.15 -9.50
C ARG A 292 37.82 13.56 -9.49
N LYS A 293 38.34 13.17 -8.32
CA LYS A 293 39.67 12.54 -8.20
C LYS A 293 39.76 11.24 -8.99
N TRP A 294 38.71 10.43 -8.96
CA TRP A 294 38.64 9.21 -9.76
C TRP A 294 38.67 9.51 -11.26
N MET A 295 37.90 10.49 -11.72
CA MET A 295 37.86 10.90 -13.13
C MET A 295 39.22 11.42 -13.62
N GLU A 296 39.89 12.27 -12.84
CA GLU A 296 41.22 12.78 -13.19
C GLU A 296 42.28 11.67 -13.23
N LYS A 297 42.26 10.74 -12.26
CA LYS A 297 43.16 9.58 -12.26
C LYS A 297 42.95 8.69 -13.49
N ASN A 298 41.72 8.59 -13.97
CA ASN A 298 41.32 7.75 -15.09
C ASN A 298 41.08 8.54 -16.39
N ARG A 299 41.66 9.74 -16.55
CA ARG A 299 41.43 10.60 -17.73
C ARG A 299 41.77 9.92 -19.06
N LYS A 300 42.72 8.97 -19.06
CA LYS A 300 43.14 8.17 -20.23
C LYS A 300 42.23 6.97 -20.52
N ALA A 301 41.28 6.64 -19.65
CA ALA A 301 40.32 5.58 -19.91
C ALA A 301 39.43 5.94 -21.11
N VAL A 302 38.86 4.92 -21.74
CA VAL A 302 37.96 5.09 -22.89
C VAL A 302 36.80 6.03 -22.49
N PRO A 303 36.48 7.08 -23.28
CA PRO A 303 35.42 8.04 -22.97
C PRO A 303 34.08 7.40 -22.58
N PHE A 304 33.69 6.35 -23.31
CA PHE A 304 32.50 5.57 -23.03
C PHE A 304 32.49 4.97 -21.60
N ALA A 305 33.60 4.35 -21.17
CA ALA A 305 33.71 3.76 -19.84
C ALA A 305 33.65 4.83 -18.73
N ARG A 306 34.25 5.99 -18.98
CA ARG A 306 34.15 7.16 -18.09
C ARG A 306 32.70 7.64 -17.99
N TYR A 307 32.02 7.81 -19.13
CA TYR A 307 30.62 8.21 -19.21
C TYR A 307 29.69 7.25 -18.46
N LEU A 308 29.84 5.93 -18.65
CA LEU A 308 29.00 4.94 -17.97
C LEU A 308 29.04 5.02 -16.44
N THR A 309 30.13 5.49 -15.84
CA THR A 309 30.28 5.62 -14.37
C THR A 309 29.29 6.58 -13.69
N ILE A 310 28.54 7.35 -14.49
CA ILE A 310 27.43 8.16 -14.00
C ILE A 310 26.30 7.27 -13.46
N SER A 311 25.98 6.19 -14.17
CA SER A 311 24.81 5.34 -13.89
C SER A 311 25.12 3.85 -13.67
N HIS A 312 26.34 3.40 -14.00
CA HIS A 312 26.75 2.00 -13.93
C HIS A 312 28.11 1.84 -13.24
N GLU A 313 28.37 0.63 -12.76
CA GLU A 313 29.69 0.17 -12.34
C GLU A 313 30.00 -1.22 -12.87
N MET A 314 31.26 -1.61 -12.83
CA MET A 314 31.71 -2.92 -13.29
C MET A 314 31.56 -3.93 -12.15
N SER A 315 30.90 -5.06 -12.43
CA SER A 315 30.75 -6.19 -11.50
C SER A 315 32.04 -6.97 -11.34
N GLU A 316 32.05 -7.92 -10.40
CA GLU A 316 33.16 -8.87 -10.23
C GLU A 316 33.38 -9.74 -11.48
N GLU A 317 32.35 -9.93 -12.29
CA GLU A 317 32.36 -10.67 -13.56
C GLU A 317 32.76 -9.81 -14.77
N ASN A 318 33.23 -8.57 -14.54
CA ASN A 318 33.56 -7.57 -15.56
C ASN A 318 32.39 -7.12 -16.45
N LEU A 319 31.15 -7.25 -15.96
CA LEU A 319 29.96 -6.75 -16.66
C LEU A 319 29.54 -5.39 -16.09
N TRP A 320 29.06 -4.48 -16.94
CA TRP A 320 28.46 -3.24 -16.46
C TRP A 320 27.10 -3.53 -15.84
N VAL A 321 26.87 -3.02 -14.64
CA VAL A 321 25.61 -3.18 -13.89
C VAL A 321 25.12 -1.81 -13.45
N SER A 322 23.83 -1.55 -13.66
CA SER A 322 23.17 -0.32 -13.24
C SER A 322 23.21 -0.17 -11.73
N PHE A 323 23.59 1.01 -11.23
CA PHE A 323 23.56 1.26 -9.80
C PHE A 323 22.15 1.14 -9.20
N LEU A 324 21.09 1.48 -9.96
CA LEU A 324 19.69 1.32 -9.50
C LEU A 324 19.33 -0.14 -9.27
N ILE A 325 19.74 -1.03 -10.19
CA ILE A 325 19.48 -2.46 -10.10
C ILE A 325 20.21 -3.04 -8.89
N LYS A 326 21.53 -2.80 -8.80
CA LYS A 326 22.35 -3.34 -7.71
C LYS A 326 21.85 -2.86 -6.34
N SER A 327 21.59 -1.57 -6.19
CA SER A 327 21.07 -1.00 -4.94
C SER A 327 19.70 -1.58 -4.57
N SER A 328 18.86 -1.89 -5.56
CA SER A 328 17.51 -2.45 -5.32
C SER A 328 17.57 -3.88 -4.82
N ILE A 329 18.48 -4.69 -5.37
CA ILE A 329 18.73 -6.07 -4.94
C ILE A 329 19.35 -6.10 -3.55
N SER A 330 20.30 -5.20 -3.25
CA SER A 330 20.97 -5.15 -1.94
C SER A 330 20.15 -4.50 -0.83
N PHE A 331 18.97 -3.96 -1.16
CA PHE A 331 18.14 -3.24 -0.21
C PHE A 331 17.64 -4.18 0.90
N LYS A 332 17.88 -3.80 2.15
CA LYS A 332 17.36 -4.50 3.33
C LYS A 332 16.30 -3.64 3.98
N GLY A 333 15.16 -4.25 4.28
CA GLY A 333 14.07 -3.54 4.93
C GLY A 333 14.45 -3.04 6.33
N SER A 334 13.82 -1.95 6.73
CA SER A 334 13.98 -1.32 8.04
C SER A 334 12.65 -1.30 8.77
N ILE A 335 12.66 -1.23 10.10
CA ILE A 335 11.46 -1.01 10.92
C ILE A 335 10.70 0.27 10.53
N LEU A 336 11.37 1.21 9.85
CA LEU A 336 10.75 2.39 9.24
C LEU A 336 9.72 2.02 8.14
N HIS A 337 9.66 0.77 7.69
CA HIS A 337 8.63 0.27 6.78
C HIS A 337 7.24 0.23 7.43
N ASP A 338 7.19 -0.07 8.72
CA ASP A 338 5.94 -0.30 9.46
C ASP A 338 5.38 1.01 10.04
N ILE A 339 6.07 2.13 9.83
CA ILE A 339 5.64 3.45 10.29
C ILE A 339 4.69 4.06 9.27
N ALA A 340 3.51 4.49 9.75
CA ALA A 340 2.54 5.22 8.94
C ALA A 340 3.17 6.49 8.35
N SER A 341 3.13 6.61 7.02
CA SER A 341 3.59 7.79 6.27
C SER A 341 2.41 8.56 5.70
N THR A 342 2.55 9.88 5.57
CA THR A 342 1.65 10.72 4.77
C THR A 342 1.85 10.55 3.26
N SER A 343 2.95 9.90 2.84
CA SER A 343 3.23 9.58 1.44
C SER A 343 2.72 8.18 1.08
N SER A 344 2.05 8.03 -0.06
CA SER A 344 1.55 6.73 -0.54
C SER A 344 2.68 5.70 -0.66
N THR A 345 2.44 4.48 -0.19
CA THR A 345 3.37 3.34 -0.23
C THR A 345 2.70 2.12 -0.84
N ASN A 346 3.50 1.18 -1.33
CA ASN A 346 3.06 -0.17 -1.72
C ASN A 346 4.15 -1.19 -1.32
N ASP A 347 3.93 -2.47 -1.63
CA ASP A 347 4.83 -3.57 -1.27
C ASP A 347 6.28 -3.37 -1.75
N TYR A 348 6.45 -2.70 -2.90
CA TYR A 348 7.77 -2.42 -3.45
C TYR A 348 8.34 -1.09 -2.95
N PHE A 349 7.57 -0.01 -3.00
CA PHE A 349 7.95 1.36 -2.63
C PHE A 349 7.54 1.67 -1.19
N THR A 350 8.21 1.01 -0.25
CA THR A 350 8.11 1.32 1.18
C THR A 350 8.70 2.70 1.48
N LEU A 351 8.35 3.28 2.63
CA LEU A 351 8.90 4.58 3.05
C LEU A 351 10.44 4.57 3.07
N SER A 352 11.04 3.57 3.71
CA SER A 352 12.50 3.53 3.85
C SER A 352 13.21 3.31 2.52
N ARG A 353 12.63 2.52 1.60
CA ARG A 353 13.19 2.36 0.26
C ARG A 353 13.17 3.68 -0.50
N LYS A 354 12.05 4.41 -0.51
CA LYS A 354 11.96 5.74 -1.14
C LYS A 354 13.02 6.69 -0.59
N SER A 355 13.12 6.82 0.72
CA SER A 355 14.08 7.73 1.36
C SER A 355 15.54 7.35 1.08
N GLN A 356 15.88 6.06 1.11
CA GLN A 356 17.24 5.61 0.79
C GLN A 356 17.60 5.87 -0.68
N PHE A 357 16.66 5.62 -1.58
CA PHE A 357 16.86 5.85 -3.00
C PHE A 357 16.90 7.33 -3.36
N ASP A 358 16.16 8.20 -2.68
CA ASP A 358 16.26 9.65 -2.87
C ASP A 358 17.69 10.14 -2.54
N ILE A 359 18.23 9.75 -1.38
CA ILE A 359 19.62 10.07 -0.99
C ILE A 359 20.62 9.52 -2.02
N PHE A 360 20.40 8.29 -2.47
CA PHE A 360 21.24 7.62 -3.46
C PHE A 360 21.21 8.34 -4.83
N ILE A 361 20.04 8.71 -5.32
CA ILE A 361 19.87 9.43 -6.59
C ILE A 361 20.47 10.84 -6.50
N ASP A 362 20.41 11.48 -5.33
CA ASP A 362 21.02 12.79 -5.10
C ASP A 362 22.53 12.74 -5.22
N LEU A 363 23.15 11.72 -4.62
CA LEU A 363 24.58 11.47 -4.76
C LEU A 363 24.97 11.25 -6.23
N HIS A 364 24.24 10.41 -6.96
CA HIS A 364 24.62 10.05 -8.33
C HIS A 364 24.31 11.16 -9.35
N SER A 365 23.21 11.90 -9.20
CA SER A 365 22.89 13.05 -10.04
C SER A 365 23.90 14.19 -9.87
N SER A 366 24.49 14.36 -8.68
CA SER A 366 25.56 15.34 -8.44
C SER A 366 26.80 15.12 -9.32
N LYS A 367 27.03 13.90 -9.82
CA LYS A 367 28.13 13.59 -10.76
C LYS A 367 28.01 14.36 -12.06
N LEU A 368 26.80 14.73 -12.48
CA LEU A 368 26.57 15.54 -13.68
C LEU A 368 27.23 16.92 -13.57
N LEU A 369 27.33 17.48 -12.35
CA LEU A 369 28.03 18.75 -12.13
C LEU A 369 29.51 18.68 -12.54
N TYR A 370 30.16 17.52 -12.45
CA TYR A 370 31.53 17.36 -12.96
C TYR A 370 31.56 17.47 -14.48
N TRP A 371 30.71 16.72 -15.17
CA TRP A 371 30.69 16.65 -16.63
C TRP A 371 30.32 17.98 -17.29
N PHE A 372 29.44 18.76 -16.66
CA PHE A 372 29.01 20.06 -17.16
C PHE A 372 29.77 21.24 -16.53
N SER A 373 30.87 20.97 -15.79
CA SER A 373 31.71 22.04 -15.22
C SER A 373 32.64 22.71 -16.23
N LYS A 374 32.91 22.05 -17.37
CA LYS A 374 33.82 22.51 -18.42
C LYS A 374 33.29 22.09 -19.79
N ASP A 375 33.49 22.94 -20.80
CA ASP A 375 32.99 22.69 -22.16
C ASP A 375 33.58 21.40 -22.76
N GLU A 376 34.88 21.14 -22.59
CA GLU A 376 35.56 19.92 -23.07
C GLU A 376 34.89 18.64 -22.53
N LEU A 377 34.55 18.63 -21.22
CA LEU A 377 33.89 17.48 -20.60
C LEU A 377 32.46 17.32 -21.11
N ALA A 378 31.75 18.41 -21.30
CA ALA A 378 30.40 18.38 -21.83
C ALA A 378 30.36 17.95 -23.31
N GLU A 379 31.40 18.24 -24.10
CA GLU A 379 31.55 17.72 -25.47
C GLU A 379 31.84 16.22 -25.47
N GLU A 380 32.73 15.76 -24.59
CA GLU A 380 33.01 14.33 -24.44
C GLU A 380 31.75 13.55 -24.01
N PHE A 381 30.97 14.12 -23.09
CA PHE A 381 29.68 13.57 -22.67
C PHE A 381 28.71 13.47 -23.86
N ASN A 382 28.59 14.55 -24.64
CA ASN A 382 27.70 14.61 -25.81
C ASN A 382 28.03 13.49 -26.81
N ASN A 383 29.31 13.38 -27.17
CA ASN A 383 29.78 12.36 -28.09
C ASN A 383 29.51 10.94 -27.56
N SER A 384 29.74 10.71 -26.26
CA SER A 384 29.48 9.41 -25.64
C SER A 384 27.99 9.06 -25.66
N LEU A 385 27.09 10.03 -25.42
CA LEU A 385 25.65 9.84 -25.48
C LEU A 385 25.16 9.55 -26.91
N LYS A 386 25.69 10.26 -27.92
CA LYS A 386 25.40 9.96 -29.33
C LYS A 386 25.81 8.54 -29.70
N VAL A 387 27.00 8.11 -29.29
CA VAL A 387 27.46 6.72 -29.49
C VAL A 387 26.53 5.72 -28.79
N VAL A 388 26.11 5.99 -27.55
CA VAL A 388 25.20 5.12 -26.80
C VAL A 388 23.87 4.97 -27.53
N ILE A 389 23.23 6.07 -27.89
CA ILE A 389 21.92 6.06 -28.55
C ILE A 389 22.02 5.45 -29.95
N GLY A 390 23.06 5.80 -30.71
CA GLY A 390 23.34 5.20 -32.02
C GLY A 390 23.51 3.69 -31.92
N SER A 391 24.27 3.20 -30.93
CA SER A 391 24.46 1.75 -30.71
C SER A 391 23.16 1.02 -30.35
N ILE A 392 22.28 1.65 -29.55
CA ILE A 392 20.96 1.07 -29.24
C ILE A 392 20.17 0.85 -30.53
N PHE A 393 20.08 1.87 -31.38
CA PHE A 393 19.27 1.78 -32.59
C PHE A 393 19.94 0.98 -33.71
N GLU A 394 21.26 0.89 -33.72
CA GLU A 394 22.01 -0.06 -34.56
C GLU A 394 21.66 -1.51 -34.18
N ILE A 395 21.71 -1.87 -32.89
CA ILE A 395 21.36 -3.22 -32.40
C ILE A 395 19.88 -3.55 -32.72
N LEU A 396 19.00 -2.56 -32.59
CA LEU A 396 17.57 -2.70 -32.86
C LEU A 396 17.20 -2.58 -34.36
N ASN A 397 18.18 -2.42 -35.26
CA ASN A 397 17.98 -2.22 -36.70
C ASN A 397 16.98 -1.08 -37.03
N HIS A 398 17.03 0.01 -36.27
CA HIS A 398 16.18 1.18 -36.45
C HIS A 398 16.97 2.37 -36.98
N ASP A 399 16.46 3.04 -38.01
CA ASP A 399 17.13 4.22 -38.58
C ASP A 399 16.83 5.48 -37.76
N SER A 400 17.79 5.85 -36.92
CA SER A 400 17.70 7.04 -36.06
C SER A 400 17.80 8.38 -36.79
N GLU A 401 18.29 8.42 -38.05
CA GLU A 401 18.46 9.67 -38.79
C GLU A 401 17.11 10.30 -39.14
N PHE A 402 16.12 9.49 -39.49
CA PHE A 402 14.75 9.94 -39.75
C PHE A 402 14.09 10.59 -38.53
N GLU A 403 14.54 10.24 -37.33
CA GLU A 403 14.01 10.73 -36.06
C GLU A 403 14.74 11.97 -35.54
N ASN A 404 15.76 12.48 -36.24
CA ASN A 404 16.50 13.69 -35.87
C ASN A 404 17.07 13.66 -34.43
N LEU A 405 17.49 12.47 -33.96
CA LEU A 405 17.93 12.27 -32.57
C LEU A 405 19.20 13.03 -32.22
N ASP A 406 20.14 13.18 -33.15
CA ASP A 406 21.39 13.92 -32.92
C ASP A 406 21.15 15.38 -32.52
N ASN A 407 20.26 16.08 -33.22
CA ASN A 407 19.88 17.44 -32.85
C ASN A 407 19.17 17.48 -31.49
N ASN A 408 18.32 16.48 -31.20
CA ASN A 408 17.66 16.42 -29.89
C ASN A 408 18.65 16.18 -28.75
N ILE A 409 19.71 15.41 -28.99
CA ILE A 409 20.81 15.20 -28.05
C ILE A 409 21.60 16.50 -27.85
N ASP A 410 21.97 17.19 -28.94
CA ASP A 410 22.68 18.47 -28.86
C ASP A 410 21.89 19.52 -28.07
N ASP A 411 20.59 19.62 -28.30
CA ASP A 411 19.68 20.49 -27.55
C ASP A 411 19.65 20.13 -26.05
N LEU A 412 19.57 18.83 -25.71
CA LEU A 412 19.60 18.36 -24.32
C LEU A 412 20.90 18.76 -23.61
N ILE A 413 22.03 18.59 -24.29
CA ILE A 413 23.35 18.95 -23.76
C ILE A 413 23.49 20.46 -23.58
N ASN A 414 23.00 21.26 -24.52
CA ASN A 414 23.00 22.72 -24.40
C ASN A 414 22.14 23.20 -23.21
N ILE A 415 20.94 22.63 -23.05
CA ILE A 415 20.08 22.87 -21.89
C ILE A 415 20.85 22.59 -20.59
N LEU A 416 21.54 21.46 -20.51
CA LEU A 416 22.31 21.07 -19.31
C LEU A 416 23.47 22.01 -19.01
N ARG A 417 24.22 22.42 -20.04
CA ARG A 417 25.30 23.40 -19.92
C ARG A 417 24.78 24.72 -19.36
N GLU A 418 23.69 25.24 -19.90
CA GLU A 418 23.10 26.49 -19.44
C GLU A 418 22.63 26.40 -17.99
N VAL A 419 21.90 25.34 -17.63
CA VAL A 419 21.37 25.13 -16.28
C VAL A 419 22.50 25.13 -15.25
N VAL A 420 23.57 24.36 -15.51
CA VAL A 420 24.70 24.24 -14.58
C VAL A 420 25.53 25.52 -14.52
N LYS A 421 25.80 26.16 -15.66
CA LYS A 421 26.63 27.37 -15.74
C LYS A 421 25.97 28.58 -15.09
N ASN A 422 24.66 28.73 -15.28
CA ASN A 422 23.89 29.86 -14.76
C ASN A 422 23.30 29.58 -13.37
N ASN A 423 23.41 28.36 -12.85
CA ASN A 423 22.75 27.90 -11.64
C ASN A 423 21.26 28.30 -11.66
N GLU A 424 20.56 27.87 -12.71
CA GLU A 424 19.17 28.24 -12.95
C GLU A 424 18.23 27.65 -11.88
N HIS A 425 17.12 28.34 -11.61
CA HIS A 425 16.07 27.91 -10.67
C HIS A 425 14.69 28.33 -11.17
N GLY A 426 13.65 27.75 -10.58
CA GLY A 426 12.26 28.15 -10.78
C GLY A 426 11.72 27.82 -12.18
N ILE A 427 10.91 28.73 -12.73
CA ILE A 427 10.11 28.48 -13.94
C ILE A 427 10.94 28.11 -15.19
N THR A 428 12.19 28.58 -15.27
CA THR A 428 13.09 28.25 -16.39
C THR A 428 13.43 26.75 -16.38
N LEU A 429 13.74 26.19 -15.21
CA LEU A 429 14.00 24.76 -15.06
C LEU A 429 12.76 23.93 -15.35
N PHE A 430 11.60 24.39 -14.90
CA PHE A 430 10.32 23.73 -15.14
C PHE A 430 10.08 23.46 -16.64
N ASN A 431 10.29 24.48 -17.49
CA ASN A 431 10.15 24.33 -18.94
C ASN A 431 11.22 23.38 -19.54
N LYS A 432 12.45 23.46 -19.05
CA LYS A 432 13.54 22.57 -19.48
C LYS A 432 13.29 21.11 -19.08
N LEU A 433 12.63 20.87 -17.95
CA LEU A 433 12.27 19.54 -17.46
C LEU A 433 11.26 18.83 -18.38
N MET A 434 10.33 19.58 -18.98
CA MET A 434 9.41 19.04 -20.00
C MET A 434 10.16 18.47 -21.20
N TYR A 435 11.20 19.17 -21.66
CA TYR A 435 12.04 18.69 -22.75
C TYR A 435 12.76 17.39 -22.39
N VAL A 436 13.38 17.33 -21.19
CA VAL A 436 14.08 16.14 -20.68
C VAL A 436 13.16 14.91 -20.64
N ILE A 437 11.93 15.07 -20.12
CA ILE A 437 10.95 13.98 -20.03
C ILE A 437 10.46 13.57 -21.42
N SER A 438 10.17 14.53 -22.29
CA SER A 438 9.72 14.26 -23.67
C SER A 438 10.79 13.55 -24.49
N PHE A 439 12.05 13.89 -24.28
CA PHE A 439 13.19 13.21 -24.90
C PHE A 439 13.27 11.75 -24.49
N LEU A 440 13.18 11.44 -23.19
CA LEU A 440 13.15 10.05 -22.71
C LEU A 440 11.93 9.30 -23.25
N GLU A 441 10.75 9.92 -23.25
CA GLU A 441 9.52 9.33 -23.79
C GLU A 441 9.66 8.99 -25.27
N LYS A 442 10.29 9.86 -26.07
CA LYS A 442 10.59 9.57 -27.49
C LYS A 442 11.52 8.37 -27.63
N ILE A 443 12.64 8.32 -26.91
CA ILE A 443 13.58 7.19 -26.96
C ILE A 443 12.90 5.88 -26.58
N LEU A 444 12.14 5.86 -25.47
CA LEU A 444 11.44 4.66 -25.01
C LEU A 444 10.39 4.17 -26.02
N ARG A 445 9.66 5.08 -26.67
CA ARG A 445 8.70 4.73 -27.73
C ARG A 445 9.40 4.07 -28.92
N LEU A 446 10.51 4.66 -29.39
CA LEU A 446 11.27 4.12 -30.52
C LEU A 446 11.85 2.75 -30.19
N VAL A 447 12.42 2.57 -28.99
CA VAL A 447 12.92 1.27 -28.51
C VAL A 447 11.78 0.25 -28.45
N TYR A 448 10.64 0.62 -27.88
CA TYR A 448 9.49 -0.26 -27.75
C TYR A 448 8.96 -0.73 -29.11
N VAL A 449 8.78 0.20 -30.06
CA VAL A 449 8.32 -0.10 -31.42
C VAL A 449 9.32 -0.95 -32.21
N SER A 450 10.61 -0.77 -31.95
CA SER A 450 11.65 -1.55 -32.64
C SER A 450 11.70 -3.01 -32.18
N ILE A 451 11.23 -3.30 -30.95
CA ILE A 451 11.21 -4.66 -30.41
C ILE A 451 9.85 -5.34 -30.64
N ASP A 452 8.75 -4.59 -30.49
CA ASP A 452 7.39 -5.10 -30.70
C ASP A 452 6.78 -4.55 -31.99
N SER A 453 7.03 -5.26 -33.10
CA SER A 453 6.56 -4.88 -34.43
C SER A 453 5.03 -4.89 -34.58
N THR A 454 4.31 -5.57 -33.67
CA THR A 454 2.83 -5.62 -33.70
C THR A 454 2.22 -4.25 -33.39
N VAL A 455 2.96 -3.39 -32.70
CA VAL A 455 2.54 -2.06 -32.25
C VAL A 455 3.01 -0.95 -33.20
N PHE A 456 3.75 -1.29 -34.26
CA PHE A 456 4.31 -0.34 -35.23
C PHE A 456 3.27 0.59 -35.88
N PHE A 457 2.03 0.11 -36.05
CA PHE A 457 0.92 0.89 -36.62
C PHE A 457 0.11 1.69 -35.57
N GLU A 458 0.39 1.54 -34.27
CA GLU A 458 -0.30 2.28 -33.23
C GLU A 458 0.26 3.69 -33.08
N LYS A 459 -0.47 4.69 -33.57
CA LYS A 459 -0.07 6.10 -33.52
C LYS A 459 -0.01 6.69 -32.09
N ASN A 460 -0.53 5.99 -31.07
CA ASN A 460 -0.76 6.53 -29.73
C ASN A 460 -0.23 5.61 -28.61
N ILE A 461 1.01 5.14 -28.71
CA ILE A 461 1.66 4.39 -27.62
C ILE A 461 1.90 5.35 -26.45
N THR A 462 1.26 5.07 -25.31
CA THR A 462 1.41 5.87 -24.08
C THR A 462 2.52 5.30 -23.19
N LEU A 463 3.12 6.12 -22.32
CA LEU A 463 4.05 5.63 -21.30
C LEU A 463 3.43 4.54 -20.41
N GLY A 464 2.11 4.59 -20.15
CA GLY A 464 1.42 3.55 -19.41
C GLY A 464 1.46 2.19 -20.11
N ALA A 465 1.37 2.15 -21.44
CA ALA A 465 1.53 0.93 -22.23
C ALA A 465 2.98 0.43 -22.21
N ILE A 466 3.96 1.34 -22.31
CA ILE A 466 5.39 1.02 -22.29
C ILE A 466 5.82 0.45 -20.94
N PHE A 467 5.42 1.06 -19.82
CA PHE A 467 5.84 0.60 -18.49
C PHE A 467 4.96 -0.52 -17.92
N GLY A 468 3.69 -0.59 -18.31
CA GLY A 468 2.67 -1.40 -17.63
C GLY A 468 2.10 -0.70 -16.39
N ASN A 469 1.24 -1.40 -15.65
CA ASN A 469 0.54 -0.84 -14.49
C ASN A 469 0.76 -1.66 -13.21
N GLY A 470 1.12 -0.97 -12.12
CA GLY A 470 1.36 -1.58 -10.81
C GLY A 470 2.35 -2.74 -10.88
N ASN A 471 1.86 -3.95 -10.56
CA ASN A 471 2.64 -5.20 -10.61
C ASN A 471 2.64 -5.87 -12.00
N ASN A 472 1.76 -5.46 -12.91
CA ASN A 472 1.71 -5.95 -14.29
C ASN A 472 2.60 -5.08 -15.18
N LEU A 473 3.91 -5.27 -15.01
CA LEU A 473 4.93 -4.60 -15.82
C LEU A 473 4.94 -5.14 -17.25
N ASN A 474 5.24 -4.26 -18.20
CA ASN A 474 5.32 -4.64 -19.62
C ASN A 474 6.51 -5.60 -19.86
N GLN A 475 6.23 -6.77 -20.45
CA GLN A 475 7.23 -7.83 -20.64
C GLN A 475 8.36 -7.46 -21.62
N VAL A 476 8.06 -6.66 -22.65
CA VAL A 476 9.08 -6.18 -23.59
C VAL A 476 10.06 -5.28 -22.84
N MET A 477 9.55 -4.29 -22.11
CA MET A 477 10.39 -3.36 -21.38
C MET A 477 11.09 -3.99 -20.17
N LEU A 478 10.53 -5.06 -19.59
CA LEU A 478 11.20 -5.85 -18.57
C LEU A 478 12.48 -6.50 -19.09
N LYS A 479 12.48 -7.02 -20.33
CA LYS A 479 13.69 -7.58 -20.95
C LYS A 479 14.77 -6.54 -21.19
N VAL A 480 14.36 -5.31 -21.53
CA VAL A 480 15.28 -4.22 -21.88
C VAL A 480 15.83 -3.49 -20.65
N LEU A 481 15.01 -3.26 -19.62
CA LEU A 481 15.40 -2.45 -18.46
C LEU A 481 15.65 -3.28 -17.20
N GLY A 482 15.06 -4.49 -17.11
CA GLY A 482 14.98 -5.25 -15.87
C GLY A 482 13.93 -4.67 -14.90
N GLU A 483 13.44 -5.51 -14.01
CA GLU A 483 12.33 -5.17 -13.10
C GLU A 483 12.60 -3.91 -12.27
N HIS A 484 13.74 -3.86 -11.58
CA HIS A 484 14.05 -2.78 -10.64
C HIS A 484 14.19 -1.43 -11.34
N HIS A 485 14.87 -1.39 -12.48
CA HIS A 485 15.06 -0.15 -13.22
C HIS A 485 13.73 0.34 -13.79
N LEU A 486 12.95 -0.57 -14.39
CA LEU A 486 11.63 -0.27 -14.93
C LEU A 486 10.71 0.34 -13.88
N ARG A 487 10.67 -0.23 -12.67
CA ARG A 487 9.88 0.28 -11.55
C ARG A 487 10.32 1.69 -11.15
N TRP A 488 11.62 1.96 -11.03
CA TRP A 488 12.12 3.29 -10.66
C TRP A 488 11.86 4.34 -11.73
N THR A 489 12.12 4.05 -13.02
CA THR A 489 11.80 4.99 -14.10
C THR A 489 10.30 5.29 -14.15
N ARG A 490 9.46 4.26 -13.98
CA ARG A 490 8.00 4.43 -13.87
C ARG A 490 7.62 5.28 -12.67
N TYR A 491 8.22 5.07 -11.50
CA TYR A 491 7.95 5.83 -10.27
C TYR A 491 8.18 7.34 -10.45
N TYR A 492 9.23 7.72 -11.18
CA TYR A 492 9.49 9.15 -11.47
C TYR A 492 8.47 9.73 -12.46
N LEU A 493 8.10 8.98 -13.50
CA LEU A 493 7.29 9.51 -14.60
C LEU A 493 5.77 9.42 -14.36
N LEU A 494 5.29 8.36 -13.71
CA LEU A 494 3.88 7.99 -13.58
C LEU A 494 3.50 7.67 -12.12
N LYS A 495 2.21 7.46 -11.87
CA LYS A 495 1.66 6.85 -10.65
C LYS A 495 1.08 5.47 -10.93
N ASP A 496 1.11 4.58 -9.96
CA ASP A 496 0.31 3.35 -9.97
C ASP A 496 -1.11 3.56 -9.41
N ASP A 497 -1.89 2.48 -9.40
CA ASP A 497 -3.28 2.47 -8.92
C ASP A 497 -3.39 2.77 -7.41
N ASN A 498 -2.30 2.62 -6.65
CA ASN A 498 -2.21 2.98 -5.23
C ASN A 498 -1.72 4.42 -5.02
N GLU A 499 -1.72 5.23 -6.08
CA GLU A 499 -1.20 6.59 -6.12
C GLU A 499 0.30 6.72 -5.76
N VAL A 500 1.07 5.64 -5.90
CA VAL A 500 2.50 5.61 -5.64
C VAL A 500 3.27 6.03 -6.89
N GLY A 501 4.08 7.09 -6.75
CA GLY A 501 4.87 7.69 -7.82
C GLY A 501 4.86 9.21 -7.77
N LEU A 502 5.91 9.83 -8.32
CA LEU A 502 6.06 11.29 -8.37
C LEU A 502 5.27 11.92 -9.52
N GLU A 503 4.92 11.14 -10.56
CA GLU A 503 4.09 11.55 -11.69
C GLU A 503 4.60 12.80 -12.43
N TYR A 504 5.92 12.97 -12.52
CA TYR A 504 6.51 14.19 -13.09
C TYR A 504 5.95 14.49 -14.48
N ARG A 505 5.73 13.47 -15.32
CA ARG A 505 5.19 13.66 -16.68
C ARG A 505 3.85 14.39 -16.67
N ASN A 506 2.89 13.99 -15.84
CA ASN A 506 1.56 14.63 -15.81
C ASN A 506 1.56 15.92 -14.98
N ARG A 507 2.28 15.93 -13.85
CA ARG A 507 2.33 17.12 -12.97
C ARG A 507 2.91 18.31 -13.73
N ILE A 508 3.99 18.08 -14.47
CA ILE A 508 4.66 19.14 -15.24
C ILE A 508 3.82 19.51 -16.46
N ALA A 509 3.29 18.54 -17.22
CA ALA A 509 2.48 18.85 -18.40
C ALA A 509 1.19 19.63 -18.09
N HIS A 510 0.60 19.43 -16.90
CA HIS A 510 -0.69 20.02 -16.53
C HIS A 510 -0.61 21.05 -15.40
N LEU A 511 0.59 21.40 -14.91
CA LEU A 511 0.78 22.28 -13.76
C LEU A 511 -0.06 21.85 -12.55
N ARG A 512 -0.17 20.54 -12.32
CA ARG A 512 -1.02 19.96 -11.27
C ARG A 512 -0.24 19.81 -9.98
N ASP A 513 -0.67 20.52 -8.93
CA ASP A 513 -0.11 20.43 -7.57
C ASP A 513 1.41 20.66 -7.52
N ILE A 514 1.91 21.56 -8.37
CA ILE A 514 3.30 22.02 -8.40
C ILE A 514 3.34 23.53 -8.58
N ASN A 515 4.24 24.19 -7.86
CA ASN A 515 4.58 25.58 -8.12
C ASN A 515 5.89 25.61 -8.92
N PRO A 516 5.90 26.15 -10.16
CA PRO A 516 7.11 26.25 -10.97
C PRO A 516 8.27 26.96 -10.28
N SER A 517 7.98 27.82 -9.30
CA SER A 517 8.97 28.57 -8.53
C SER A 517 9.80 27.71 -7.59
N ASP A 518 9.32 26.50 -7.27
CA ASP A 518 9.93 25.63 -6.26
C ASP A 518 11.00 24.70 -6.86
N PHE A 519 11.12 24.64 -8.20
CA PHE A 519 12.10 23.77 -8.86
C PHE A 519 13.53 24.26 -8.65
N SER A 520 14.32 23.40 -8.03
CA SER A 520 15.76 23.57 -7.86
C SER A 520 16.57 22.89 -8.96
N MET A 521 17.80 23.36 -9.18
CA MET A 521 18.75 22.71 -10.10
C MET A 521 18.97 21.23 -9.75
N PHE A 522 19.00 20.86 -8.47
CA PHE A 522 19.20 19.48 -8.07
C PHE A 522 18.03 18.58 -8.46
N GLU A 523 16.78 19.01 -8.29
CA GLU A 523 15.61 18.24 -8.75
C GLU A 523 15.63 18.04 -10.26
N PHE A 524 16.04 19.06 -11.02
CA PHE A 524 16.25 18.93 -12.45
C PHE A 524 17.32 17.89 -12.78
N LEU A 525 18.47 17.91 -12.09
CA LEU A 525 19.55 16.94 -12.29
C LEU A 525 19.16 15.51 -11.88
N LYS A 526 18.29 15.32 -10.88
CA LYS A 526 17.77 13.98 -10.53
C LYS A 526 17.02 13.37 -11.71
N VAL A 527 16.11 14.12 -12.34
CA VAL A 527 15.33 13.65 -13.49
C VAL A 527 16.24 13.39 -14.69
N VAL A 528 17.19 14.28 -14.96
CA VAL A 528 18.18 14.09 -16.03
C VAL A 528 19.02 12.84 -15.80
N TRP A 529 19.45 12.60 -14.56
CA TRP A 529 20.20 11.40 -14.21
C TRP A 529 19.36 10.14 -14.45
N ILE A 530 18.06 10.14 -14.11
CA ILE A 530 17.16 9.02 -14.42
C ILE A 530 17.06 8.79 -15.93
N VAL A 531 17.00 9.86 -16.74
CA VAL A 531 17.01 9.74 -18.22
C VAL A 531 18.27 9.02 -18.70
N PHE A 532 19.46 9.50 -18.31
CA PHE A 532 20.72 8.88 -18.73
C PHE A 532 20.91 7.48 -18.16
N SER A 533 20.48 7.25 -16.92
CA SER A 533 20.51 5.94 -16.29
C SER A 533 19.65 4.93 -17.05
N THR A 534 18.45 5.35 -17.48
CA THR A 534 17.52 4.54 -18.27
C THR A 534 18.13 4.20 -19.64
N ILE A 535 18.57 5.21 -20.39
CA ILE A 535 19.17 5.02 -21.73
C ILE A 535 20.40 4.10 -21.66
N ASN A 536 21.29 4.31 -20.69
CA ASN A 536 22.48 3.48 -20.54
C ASN A 536 22.11 2.03 -20.16
N THR A 537 21.07 1.84 -19.36
CA THR A 537 20.60 0.49 -18.98
C THR A 537 20.02 -0.25 -20.18
N ILE A 538 19.30 0.45 -21.07
CA ILE A 538 18.84 -0.12 -22.34
C ILE A 538 20.04 -0.67 -23.11
N LEU A 539 21.06 0.16 -23.38
CA LEU A 539 22.25 -0.28 -24.11
C LEU A 539 22.93 -1.49 -23.45
N ILE A 540 23.23 -1.40 -22.16
CA ILE A 540 23.97 -2.45 -21.45
C ILE A 540 23.20 -3.77 -21.45
N ASN A 541 21.89 -3.75 -21.24
CA ASN A 541 21.08 -4.97 -21.28
C ASN A 541 20.91 -5.51 -22.69
N LEU A 542 20.85 -4.65 -23.73
CA LEU A 542 20.86 -5.10 -25.12
C LEU A 542 22.18 -5.80 -25.48
N ILE A 543 23.31 -5.30 -24.96
CA ILE A 543 24.63 -5.92 -25.16
C ILE A 543 24.75 -7.24 -24.37
N ASN A 544 24.22 -7.29 -23.15
CA ASN A 544 24.39 -8.45 -22.25
C ASN A 544 23.38 -9.59 -22.51
N ASN A 545 22.23 -9.34 -23.14
CA ASN A 545 21.23 -10.37 -23.44
C ASN A 545 21.44 -10.98 -24.84
N GLU A 546 22.08 -12.15 -24.91
CA GLU A 546 22.18 -12.95 -26.15
C GLU A 546 20.80 -13.41 -26.69
N ASP A 547 19.77 -13.50 -25.85
CA ASP A 547 18.42 -13.96 -26.24
C ASP A 547 17.61 -12.94 -27.07
N LEU A 548 18.07 -11.68 -27.21
CA LEU A 548 17.41 -10.69 -28.08
C LEU A 548 17.82 -10.84 -29.55
N ASP A 549 18.95 -11.51 -29.84
CA ASP A 549 19.35 -11.86 -31.22
C ASP A 549 18.35 -12.82 -31.87
N TYR A 550 17.65 -13.65 -31.10
CA TYR A 550 16.63 -14.58 -31.62
C TYR A 550 15.37 -13.88 -32.14
N LEU A 551 15.04 -12.68 -31.66
CA LEU A 551 13.90 -11.90 -32.19
C LEU A 551 14.18 -11.32 -33.59
N ASN A 552 15.45 -11.14 -33.95
CA ASN A 552 15.87 -10.69 -35.29
C ASN A 552 15.98 -11.83 -36.32
N ILE A 553 16.08 -13.09 -35.87
CA ILE A 553 16.25 -14.25 -36.78
C ILE A 553 14.90 -14.80 -37.28
N GLU A 554 13.81 -14.64 -36.52
CA GLU A 554 12.47 -15.04 -37.01
C GLU A 554 11.91 -14.05 -38.04
N ASN A 555 12.19 -12.75 -37.93
CA ASN A 555 11.72 -11.75 -38.90
C ASN A 555 12.44 -11.83 -40.27
N ASN A 556 13.64 -12.41 -40.33
CA ASN A 556 14.37 -12.60 -41.60
C ASN A 556 14.05 -13.94 -42.30
N LYS A 557 13.13 -14.75 -41.77
CA LYS A 557 12.65 -15.98 -42.43
C LYS A 557 11.29 -15.81 -43.12
N GLU A 558 10.65 -14.65 -43.01
CA GLU A 558 9.39 -14.31 -43.69
C GLU A 558 9.48 -13.07 -44.60
N MET A 559 10.67 -12.78 -45.15
CA MET A 559 10.85 -12.02 -46.39
C MET A 559 11.46 -12.93 -47.46
#